data_AF-A0A522IX49-F1
#
_entry.id   AF-A0A522IX49-F1
#
_cell.length_a   1.000
_cell.length_b   1.000
_cell.length_c   1.000
_cell.angle_alpha   90.00
_cell.angle_beta   90.00
_cell.angle_gamma   90.00
#
_symmetry.space_group_name_H-M   'P 1'
#
loop_
_entity.id
_entity.type
_entity.pdbx_description
1 polymer ?
#
loop_
_entity_poly.entity_id
_entity_poly.type
_entity_poly.pdbx_seq_one_letter_code
_entity_poly.pdbx_strand_id
1 'polypeptide(L)'
;MILPKLSAAILSMSFFGTAYAGVDLNRDTSLDQWVVISGATNGAADVLGASREDIDEHRNTALGHLMRYAREHGLQVREFDQLFERGQMEGRKLVQTHHGLVVATRDEFINGFRYDKSIDYQHIEKVLNT
;
A
#
# COMPACT_ATOMS: atom_id res chain seq x y z
N MET A 1 -12.31 10.25 -13.79
CA MET A 1 -12.17 8.89 -14.37
C MET A 1 -10.91 8.28 -13.78
N ILE A 2 -11.03 7.40 -12.78
CA ILE A 2 -9.88 6.71 -12.19
C ILE A 2 -9.47 5.62 -13.18
N LEU A 3 -8.26 5.69 -13.73
CA LEU A 3 -7.81 4.79 -14.79
C LEU A 3 -7.90 3.31 -14.33
N PRO A 4 -8.38 2.38 -15.18
CA PRO A 4 -8.48 0.94 -14.90
C PRO A 4 -7.18 0.29 -14.39
N LYS A 5 -6.02 0.89 -14.69
CA LYS A 5 -4.70 0.41 -14.25
C LYS A 5 -4.45 0.55 -12.74
N LEU A 6 -4.99 1.61 -12.12
CA LEU A 6 -4.88 1.81 -10.67
C LEU A 6 -5.70 0.77 -9.91
N SER A 7 -6.87 0.41 -10.44
CA SER A 7 -7.71 -0.65 -9.89
C SER A 7 -7.02 -2.01 -9.93
N ALA A 8 -6.24 -2.32 -10.97
CA ALA A 8 -5.52 -3.59 -11.10
C ALA A 8 -4.27 -3.69 -10.18
N ALA A 9 -3.51 -2.60 -10.00
CA ALA A 9 -2.39 -2.56 -9.05
C ALA A 9 -2.90 -2.64 -7.60
N ILE A 10 -3.99 -1.95 -7.29
CA ILE A 10 -4.69 -2.07 -6.01
C ILE A 10 -5.21 -3.50 -5.83
N LEU A 11 -5.82 -4.13 -6.85
CA LEU A 11 -6.30 -5.52 -6.77
C LEU A 11 -5.16 -6.52 -6.54
N SER A 12 -4.03 -6.34 -7.23
CA SER A 12 -2.89 -7.27 -7.18
C SER A 12 -2.10 -7.18 -5.87
N MET A 13 -1.91 -5.97 -5.32
CA MET A 13 -1.25 -5.79 -4.02
C MET A 13 -2.19 -6.17 -2.86
N SER A 14 -3.50 -5.98 -3.04
CA SER A 14 -4.54 -6.39 -2.07
C SER A 14 -4.69 -7.90 -1.94
N PHE A 15 -4.11 -8.71 -2.84
CA PHE A 15 -4.14 -10.17 -2.70
C PHE A 15 -3.08 -10.71 -1.74
N PHE A 16 -1.91 -10.07 -1.69
CA PHE A 16 -0.79 -10.49 -0.84
C PHE A 16 -0.65 -9.67 0.45
N GLY A 17 -1.42 -8.59 0.59
CA GLY A 17 -1.44 -7.71 1.76
C GLY A 17 -0.16 -6.93 1.99
N THR A 18 0.74 -6.91 1.01
CA THR A 18 1.90 -6.02 1.00
C THR A 18 1.79 -5.10 -0.21
N ALA A 19 1.91 -3.80 0.06
CA ALA A 19 2.07 -2.74 -0.91
C ALA A 19 3.27 -2.98 -1.83
N TYR A 20 4.24 -3.84 -1.47
CA TYR A 20 5.52 -4.02 -2.15
C TYR A 20 5.75 -5.45 -2.70
N ALA A 21 4.79 -6.37 -2.61
CA ALA A 21 4.93 -7.75 -3.15
C ALA A 21 5.16 -7.81 -4.67
N GLY A 22 4.73 -6.79 -5.42
CA GLY A 22 4.75 -6.78 -6.87
C GLY A 22 5.96 -6.05 -7.47
N VAL A 23 7.18 -6.58 -7.26
CA VAL A 23 8.42 -6.00 -7.84
C VAL A 23 8.40 -6.01 -9.39
N ASP A 24 7.66 -6.93 -10.01
CA ASP A 24 7.64 -7.11 -11.48
C ASP A 24 6.41 -6.52 -12.18
N LEU A 25 5.45 -5.92 -11.45
CA LEU A 25 4.15 -5.60 -12.04
C LEU A 25 4.04 -4.20 -12.66
N ASN A 26 4.89 -3.23 -12.31
CA ASN A 26 4.84 -1.89 -12.92
C ASN A 26 6.13 -1.09 -12.71
N ARG A 27 7.06 -1.18 -13.68
CA ARG A 27 8.25 -0.30 -13.78
C ARG A 27 7.94 1.20 -13.90
N ASP A 28 6.66 1.54 -14.14
CA ASP A 28 6.18 2.90 -14.32
C ASP A 28 5.34 3.41 -13.11
N THR A 29 5.45 2.77 -11.94
CA THR A 29 4.69 3.21 -10.75
C THR A 29 5.28 4.49 -10.19
N SER A 30 4.52 5.60 -10.28
CA SER A 30 4.94 6.87 -9.72
C SER A 30 4.93 6.85 -8.19
N LEU A 31 5.67 7.77 -7.57
CA LEU A 31 5.72 7.88 -6.12
C LEU A 31 4.33 8.16 -5.50
N ASP A 32 3.50 8.97 -6.16
CA ASP A 32 2.12 9.21 -5.73
C ASP A 32 1.26 7.95 -5.80
N GLN A 33 1.49 7.08 -6.80
CA GLN A 33 0.81 5.79 -6.89
C GLN A 33 1.23 4.87 -5.74
N TRP A 34 2.50 4.85 -5.34
CA TRP A 34 2.96 4.11 -4.16
C TRP A 34 2.30 4.58 -2.87
N VAL A 35 2.05 5.89 -2.72
CA VAL A 35 1.29 6.43 -1.58
C VAL A 35 -0.14 5.88 -1.58
N VAL A 36 -0.83 5.90 -2.73
CA VAL A 36 -2.19 5.36 -2.85
C VAL A 36 -2.23 3.86 -2.58
N ILE A 37 -1.27 3.08 -3.09
CA ILE A 37 -1.16 1.63 -2.85
C ILE A 37 -0.96 1.35 -1.36
N SER A 38 -0.03 2.07 -0.71
CA SER A 38 0.22 1.94 0.73
C SER A 38 -1.03 2.26 1.55
N GLY A 39 -1.77 3.30 1.15
CA GLY A 39 -3.06 3.63 1.74
C GLY A 39 -4.09 2.51 1.56
N ALA A 40 -4.17 1.91 0.38
CA ALA A 40 -5.11 0.81 0.10
C ALA A 40 -4.83 -0.44 0.93
N THR A 41 -3.56 -0.84 1.06
CA THR A 41 -3.15 -1.92 1.96
C THR A 41 -3.57 -1.63 3.40
N ASN A 42 -3.34 -0.40 3.87
CA ASN A 42 -3.72 0.03 5.21
C ASN A 42 -5.24 -0.02 5.46
N GLY A 43 -6.04 0.52 4.53
CA GLY A 43 -7.51 0.49 4.64
C GLY A 43 -8.08 -0.93 4.56
N ALA A 44 -7.50 -1.80 3.72
CA ALA A 44 -7.90 -3.20 3.67
C ALA A 44 -7.56 -3.94 4.97
N ALA A 45 -6.38 -3.71 5.55
CA ALA A 45 -5.97 -4.28 6.84
C ALA A 45 -6.94 -3.91 7.97
N ASP A 46 -7.41 -2.66 8.00
CA ASP A 46 -8.38 -2.16 8.98
C ASP A 46 -9.70 -2.96 8.93
N VAL A 47 -10.27 -3.16 7.73
CA VAL A 47 -11.48 -3.98 7.55
C VAL A 47 -11.23 -5.44 7.90
N LEU A 48 -10.03 -5.95 7.65
CA LEU A 48 -9.62 -7.30 8.00
C LEU A 48 -9.23 -7.48 9.47
N GLY A 49 -9.38 -6.44 10.30
CA GLY A 49 -9.25 -6.51 11.75
C GLY A 49 -7.83 -6.35 12.29
N ALA A 50 -6.95 -5.67 11.55
CA ALA A 50 -5.68 -5.20 12.11
C ALA A 50 -5.93 -4.25 13.30
N SER A 51 -5.00 -4.22 14.26
CA SER A 51 -5.12 -3.32 15.41
C SER A 51 -4.91 -1.87 14.98
N ARG A 52 -5.49 -0.92 15.72
CA ARG A 52 -5.28 0.51 15.44
C ARG A 52 -3.81 0.91 15.53
N GLU A 53 -3.07 0.31 16.46
CA GLU A 53 -1.62 0.47 16.58
C GLU A 53 -0.90 0.01 15.31
N ASP A 54 -1.25 -1.17 14.77
CA ASP A 54 -0.65 -1.65 13.54
C ASP A 54 -0.98 -0.75 12.33
N ILE A 55 -2.19 -0.22 12.27
CA ILE A 55 -2.64 0.72 11.23
C ILE A 55 -1.84 2.02 11.29
N ASP A 56 -1.66 2.59 12.47
CA ASP A 56 -0.90 3.82 12.67
C ASP A 56 0.59 3.61 12.38
N GLU A 57 1.17 2.49 12.83
CA GLU A 57 2.55 2.11 12.53
C GLU A 57 2.80 1.94 11.03
N HIS A 58 1.95 1.20 10.32
CA HIS A 58 2.11 1.02 8.87
C HIS A 58 2.07 2.35 8.11
N ARG A 59 1.16 3.25 8.50
CA ARG A 59 1.10 4.60 7.92
C ARG A 59 2.40 5.37 8.16
N ASN A 60 2.93 5.32 9.37
CA ASN A 60 4.17 6.02 9.73
C ASN A 60 5.38 5.45 8.99
N THR A 61 5.47 4.12 8.85
CA THR A 61 6.50 3.45 8.06
C THR A 61 6.43 3.88 6.58
N ALA A 62 5.25 3.84 5.97
CA ALA A 62 5.05 4.28 4.59
C ALA A 62 5.41 5.76 4.40
N LEU A 63 4.97 6.64 5.30
CA LEU A 63 5.32 8.06 5.27
C LEU A 63 6.83 8.28 5.36
N GLY A 64 7.50 7.66 6.34
CA GLY A 64 8.92 7.79 6.56
C GLY A 64 9.75 7.36 5.35
N HIS A 65 9.44 6.19 4.80
CA HIS A 65 10.18 5.61 3.67
C HIS A 65 9.94 6.37 2.37
N LEU A 66 8.68 6.68 2.03
CA LEU A 66 8.36 7.37 0.79
C LEU A 66 8.87 8.82 0.79
N MET A 67 8.85 9.50 1.95
CA MET A 67 9.44 10.84 2.08
C MET A 67 10.96 10.83 2.02
N ARG A 68 11.60 9.78 2.57
CA ARG A 68 13.04 9.59 2.47
C ARG A 68 13.45 9.36 1.01
N TYR A 69 12.78 8.43 0.33
CA TYR A 69 13.00 8.15 -1.09
C TYR A 69 12.82 9.40 -1.94
N ALA A 70 11.74 10.16 -1.71
CA ALA A 70 11.49 11.41 -2.43
C ALA A 70 12.70 12.36 -2.35
N ARG A 71 13.22 12.55 -1.13
CA ARG A 71 14.34 13.45 -0.86
C ARG A 71 15.64 12.98 -1.51
N GLU A 72 15.96 11.69 -1.40
CA GLU A 72 17.20 11.11 -1.95
C GLU A 72 17.24 11.18 -3.48
N HIS A 73 16.07 11.14 -4.14
CA HIS A 73 15.94 11.15 -5.60
C HIS A 73 15.52 12.51 -6.19
N GLY A 74 15.46 13.58 -5.39
CA GLY A 74 15.06 14.91 -5.86
C GLY A 74 13.59 15.01 -6.30
N LEU A 75 12.76 14.09 -5.84
CA LEU A 75 11.31 14.05 -6.07
C LEU A 75 10.57 14.79 -4.94
N GLN A 76 9.25 14.94 -5.10
CA GLN A 76 8.38 15.53 -4.08
C GLN A 76 7.10 14.71 -3.94
N VAL A 77 6.67 14.48 -2.70
CA VAL A 77 5.33 13.96 -2.39
C VAL A 77 4.55 15.10 -1.77
N ARG A 78 3.72 15.78 -2.58
CA ARG A 78 3.04 17.01 -2.16
C ARG A 78 1.75 16.76 -1.38
N GLU A 79 1.12 15.62 -1.62
CA GLU A 79 -0.25 15.33 -1.14
C GLU A 79 -0.31 13.98 -0.42
N PHE A 80 0.70 13.65 0.38
CA PHE A 80 0.78 12.32 1.03
C PHE A 80 -0.51 11.96 1.76
N ASP A 81 -0.97 12.82 2.68
CA ASP A 81 -2.14 12.52 3.51
C ASP A 81 -3.39 12.28 2.67
N GLN A 82 -3.64 13.14 1.67
CA GLN A 82 -4.82 13.06 0.80
C GLN A 82 -4.77 11.81 -0.10
N LEU A 83 -3.61 11.50 -0.68
CA LEU A 83 -3.42 10.32 -1.51
C LEU A 83 -3.53 9.03 -0.69
N PHE A 84 -2.97 9.03 0.52
CA PHE A 84 -3.00 7.89 1.42
C PHE A 84 -4.42 7.62 1.92
N GLU A 85 -5.15 8.65 2.35
CA GLU A 85 -6.56 8.55 2.75
C GLU A 85 -7.45 8.05 1.60
N ARG A 86 -7.22 8.56 0.39
CA ARG A 86 -7.88 8.05 -0.81
C ARG A 86 -7.60 6.56 -1.01
N GLY A 87 -6.34 6.16 -0.88
CA GLY A 87 -5.94 4.75 -0.89
C GLY A 87 -6.73 3.94 0.13
N GLN A 88 -6.78 4.40 1.39
CA GLN A 88 -7.50 3.69 2.45
C GLN A 88 -8.98 3.48 2.10
N MET A 89 -9.66 4.50 1.59
CA MET A 89 -11.07 4.39 1.18
C MET A 89 -11.26 3.33 0.09
N GLU A 90 -10.39 3.31 -0.92
CA GLU A 90 -10.45 2.29 -1.98
C GLU A 90 -10.15 0.88 -1.47
N GLY A 91 -9.16 0.73 -0.58
CA GLY A 91 -8.84 -0.54 0.07
C GLY A 91 -10.01 -1.09 0.88
N ARG A 92 -10.65 -0.26 1.71
CA ARG A 92 -11.85 -0.63 2.47
C ARG A 92 -12.98 -1.09 1.55
N LYS A 93 -13.24 -0.31 0.50
CA LYS A 93 -14.28 -0.61 -0.49
C LYS A 93 -14.01 -1.92 -1.23
N LEU A 94 -12.75 -2.22 -1.55
CA LEU A 94 -12.36 -3.46 -2.22
C LEU A 94 -12.69 -4.68 -1.36
N VAL A 95 -12.30 -4.67 -0.08
CA VAL A 95 -12.60 -5.77 0.85
C VAL A 95 -14.11 -5.95 1.01
N GLN A 96 -14.87 -4.86 1.13
CA GLN A 96 -16.32 -4.91 1.25
C GLN A 96 -17.00 -5.46 -0.02
N THR A 97 -16.51 -5.06 -1.21
CA THR A 97 -17.08 -5.47 -2.50
C THR A 97 -16.75 -6.92 -2.84
N HIS A 98 -15.54 -7.36 -2.49
CA HIS A 98 -15.01 -8.69 -2.82
C HIS A 98 -14.82 -9.58 -1.59
N HIS A 99 -15.69 -9.41 -0.57
CA HIS A 99 -15.55 -10.03 0.75
C HIS A 99 -15.25 -11.53 0.70
N GLY A 100 -15.97 -12.30 -0.14
CA GLY A 100 -15.76 -13.75 -0.25
C GLY A 100 -14.37 -14.15 -0.76
N LEU A 101 -13.76 -13.34 -1.62
CA LEU A 101 -12.44 -13.59 -2.19
C LEU A 101 -11.34 -13.18 -1.20
N VAL A 102 -11.50 -12.04 -0.54
CA VAL A 102 -10.51 -11.48 0.39
C VAL A 102 -10.48 -12.26 1.70
N VAL A 103 -11.63 -12.73 2.21
CA VAL A 103 -11.66 -13.55 3.43
C VAL A 103 -10.90 -14.86 3.23
N ALA A 104 -10.94 -15.44 2.03
CA ALA A 104 -10.19 -16.66 1.72
C ALA A 104 -8.66 -16.47 1.80
N THR A 105 -8.17 -15.25 1.59
CA THR A 105 -6.74 -14.90 1.63
C THR A 105 -6.37 -14.02 2.82
N ARG A 106 -7.24 -13.91 3.84
CA ARG A 106 -7.07 -12.98 4.97
C ARG A 106 -5.76 -13.20 5.73
N ASP A 107 -5.39 -14.45 6.01
CA ASP A 107 -4.18 -14.74 6.79
C ASP A 107 -2.91 -14.37 6.01
N GLU A 108 -2.88 -14.65 4.71
CA GLU A 108 -1.80 -14.23 3.81
C GLU A 108 -1.70 -12.70 3.77
N PHE A 109 -2.85 -12.04 3.63
CA PHE A 109 -2.92 -10.57 3.64
C PHE A 109 -2.34 -9.99 4.94
N ILE A 110 -2.79 -10.47 6.09
CA ILE A 110 -2.36 -9.93 7.40
C ILE A 110 -0.86 -10.17 7.62
N ASN A 111 -0.32 -11.28 7.12
CA ASN A 111 1.12 -11.53 7.17
C ASN A 111 1.91 -10.57 6.29
N GLY A 112 1.44 -10.27 5.07
CA GLY A 112 2.03 -9.24 4.21
C GLY A 112 1.98 -7.85 4.85
N PHE A 113 0.85 -7.51 5.47
CA PHE A 113 0.67 -6.21 6.12
C PHE A 113 1.60 -6.04 7.32
N ARG A 114 1.78 -7.11 8.12
CA ARG A 114 2.76 -7.12 9.21
C ARG A 114 4.19 -6.94 8.72
N TYR A 115 4.53 -7.55 7.58
CA TYR A 115 5.83 -7.35 6.95
C TYR A 115 6.04 -5.88 6.55
N ASP A 116 5.08 -5.28 5.84
CA ASP A 116 5.14 -3.88 5.42
C ASP A 116 5.25 -2.90 6.58
N LYS A 117 4.55 -3.18 7.68
CA LYS A 117 4.60 -2.35 8.89
C LYS A 117 6.02 -2.20 9.45
N SER A 118 6.81 -3.27 9.37
CA SER A 118 8.18 -3.34 9.89
C SER A 118 9.26 -3.38 8.80
N ILE A 119 8.91 -3.09 7.55
CA ILE A 119 9.84 -3.24 6.43
C ILE A 119 10.97 -2.20 6.51
N ASP A 120 12.19 -2.65 6.23
CA ASP A 120 13.34 -1.76 6.19
C ASP A 120 13.35 -0.89 4.93
N TYR A 121 13.85 0.33 5.06
CA TYR A 121 13.93 1.29 3.95
C TYR A 121 14.65 0.74 2.72
N GLN A 122 15.74 -0.02 2.92
CA GLN A 122 16.55 -0.57 1.82
C GLN A 122 15.76 -1.51 0.92
N HIS A 123 14.76 -2.21 1.46
CA HIS A 123 13.85 -3.01 0.65
C HIS A 123 12.94 -2.11 -0.20
N ILE A 124 12.38 -1.04 0.39
CA ILE A 124 11.54 -0.08 -0.32
C ILE A 124 12.31 0.61 -1.44
N GLU A 125 13.50 1.13 -1.14
CA GLU A 125 14.37 1.78 -2.12
C GLU A 125 14.64 0.87 -3.31
N LYS A 126 14.95 -0.42 -3.06
CA LYS A 126 15.15 -1.40 -4.13
C LYS A 126 13.91 -1.57 -5.00
N VAL A 127 12.72 -1.69 -4.40
CA VAL A 127 11.45 -1.86 -5.12
C VAL A 127 11.11 -0.63 -5.96
N LEU A 128 11.29 0.57 -5.41
CA LEU A 128 10.99 1.82 -6.09
C LEU A 128 11.99 2.16 -7.21
N ASN A 129 13.17 1.55 -7.21
CA ASN A 129 14.20 1.73 -8.24
C ASN A 129 14.09 0.74 -9.43
N THR A 130 13.11 -0.18 -9.41
CA THR A 130 12.92 -1.23 -10.44
C THR A 130 12.05 -0.80 -11.60
#